data_AF-A0A7Y2GV71-F1
#
_entry.id   AF-A0A7Y2GV71-F1
#
_cell.length_a   1.000
_cell.length_b   1.000
_cell.length_c   1.000
_cell.angle_alpha   90.00
_cell.angle_beta   90.00
_cell.angle_gamma   90.00
#
_symmetry.space_group_name_H-M   'P 1'
#
loop_
_entity.id
_entity.type
_entity.pdbx_description
1 polymer ?
#
loop_
_entity_poly.entity_id
_entity_poly.type
_entity_poly.pdbx_seq_one_letter_code
_entity_poly.pdbx_strand_id
1 'polypeptide(L)'
;MIEREQLEMDIVFVGAGPANLAGALHLKKLINEHDKLIESGKKQGEPLGDIEIGVIEKGPRVGAHILSGAVMDPKAIRELMPDFLEQGCPVDSPVTADAAWYLTENKKIKAPITPPPLVNKGKYIVSLSKLCEWLGEKCEEEGINIFPEFPGSEMLYDENDRVVGVRTGDKGLDKEGNPKGNFEPGIDLIAKITILGEGSRGSLTKSLTERLNLNDGKEPQVFSL
;
A
#
# COMPACT_ATOMS: atom_id res chain seq x y z
N MET A 1 23.49 -23.06 5.95
CA MET A 1 22.87 -21.74 5.74
C MET A 1 22.14 -21.83 4.41
N ILE A 2 20.85 -21.52 4.36
CA ILE A 2 20.10 -21.56 3.10
C ILE A 2 20.51 -20.32 2.31
N GLU A 3 21.01 -20.51 1.10
CA GLU A 3 21.31 -19.42 0.18
C GLU A 3 19.99 -18.89 -0.38
N ARG A 4 19.77 -17.57 -0.25
CA ARG A 4 18.56 -16.89 -0.69
C ARG A 4 18.93 -15.96 -1.82
N GLU A 5 18.09 -15.92 -2.85
CA GLU A 5 18.21 -14.93 -3.91
C GLU A 5 18.04 -13.53 -3.31
N GLN A 6 18.90 -12.61 -3.74
CA GLN A 6 18.85 -11.22 -3.33
C GLN A 6 18.42 -10.37 -4.52
N LEU A 7 17.40 -9.53 -4.30
CA LEU A 7 16.95 -8.54 -5.27
C LEU A 7 17.23 -7.16 -4.69
N GLU A 8 18.14 -6.43 -5.31
CA GLU A 8 18.44 -5.05 -4.93
C GLU A 8 17.37 -4.10 -5.45
N MET A 9 17.03 -3.12 -4.62
CA MET A 9 16.09 -2.04 -4.90
C MET A 9 16.59 -0.78 -4.20
N ASP A 10 16.23 0.40 -4.69
CA ASP A 10 16.43 1.61 -3.89
C ASP A 10 15.36 1.71 -2.79
N ILE A 11 14.11 1.41 -3.16
CA ILE A 11 12.95 1.60 -2.30
C ILE A 11 11.98 0.43 -2.45
N VAL A 12 11.57 -0.17 -1.33
CA VAL A 12 10.55 -1.22 -1.31
C VAL A 12 9.35 -0.80 -0.48
N PHE A 13 8.17 -0.88 -1.08
CA PHE A 13 6.88 -0.76 -0.41
C PHE A 13 6.31 -2.14 -0.12
N VAL A 14 5.91 -2.40 1.13
CA VAL A 14 5.29 -3.65 1.55
C VAL A 14 3.77 -3.51 1.59
N GLY A 15 3.09 -4.14 0.64
CA GLY A 15 1.64 -4.13 0.43
C GLY A 15 1.25 -3.24 -0.75
N ALA A 16 0.45 -3.75 -1.70
CA ALA A 16 -0.10 -2.99 -2.82
C ALA A 16 -1.50 -2.45 -2.51
N GLY A 17 -1.64 -1.81 -1.34
CA GLY A 17 -2.83 -1.07 -0.94
C GLY A 17 -2.84 0.36 -1.49
N PRO A 18 -3.96 1.10 -1.32
CA PRO A 18 -4.11 2.43 -1.89
C PRO A 18 -3.07 3.42 -1.35
N ALA A 19 -2.64 3.27 -0.09
CA ALA A 19 -1.62 4.14 0.51
C ALA A 19 -0.25 3.99 -0.16
N ASN A 20 0.21 2.75 -0.35
CA ASN A 20 1.52 2.48 -0.94
C ASN A 20 1.54 2.71 -2.44
N LEU A 21 0.48 2.33 -3.16
CA LEU A 21 0.39 2.60 -4.60
C LEU A 21 0.40 4.12 -4.87
N ALA A 22 -0.40 4.88 -4.11
CA ALA A 22 -0.38 6.34 -4.20
C ALA A 22 0.98 6.93 -3.80
N GLY A 23 1.60 6.41 -2.74
CA GLY A 23 2.92 6.85 -2.26
C GLY A 23 4.04 6.59 -3.27
N ALA A 24 4.08 5.39 -3.85
CA ALA A 24 5.07 5.00 -4.86
C ALA A 24 4.93 5.86 -6.12
N LEU A 25 3.69 6.01 -6.62
CA LEU A 25 3.40 6.86 -7.78
C LEU A 25 3.79 8.32 -7.52
N HIS A 26 3.42 8.86 -6.36
CA HIS A 26 3.77 10.22 -5.99
C HIS A 26 5.30 10.41 -5.92
N LEU A 27 6.00 9.46 -5.32
CA LEU A 27 7.45 9.49 -5.20
C LEU A 27 8.14 9.48 -6.56
N LYS A 28 7.71 8.61 -7.49
CA LYS A 28 8.25 8.58 -8.86
C LYS A 28 8.00 9.91 -9.58
N LYS A 29 6.81 10.51 -9.42
CA LYS A 29 6.52 11.86 -9.96
C LYS A 29 7.45 12.93 -9.38
N LEU A 30 7.69 12.92 -8.07
CA LEU A 30 8.60 13.86 -7.41
C LEU A 30 10.05 13.71 -7.90
N ILE A 31 10.53 12.48 -8.08
CA ILE A 31 11.85 12.19 -8.65
C ILE A 31 11.95 12.72 -10.09
N ASN A 32 10.94 12.42 -10.92
CA ASN A 32 10.90 12.89 -12.30
C ASN A 32 10.84 14.43 -12.41
N GLU A 33 10.07 15.10 -11.55
CA GLU A 33 10.00 16.56 -11.49
C GLU A 33 11.33 17.16 -11.00
N HIS A 34 11.92 16.57 -9.96
CA HIS A 34 13.21 16.96 -9.43
C HIS A 34 14.28 17.01 -10.52
N ASP A 35 14.40 15.92 -11.28
CA ASP A 35 15.42 15.77 -12.30
C ASP A 35 15.17 16.70 -13.48
N LYS A 36 13.91 16.85 -13.93
CA LYS A 36 13.53 17.86 -14.94
C LYS A 36 13.89 19.28 -14.53
N LEU A 37 13.75 19.64 -13.25
CA LEU A 37 14.13 20.97 -12.76
C LEU A 37 15.64 21.19 -12.77
N ILE A 38 16.43 20.15 -12.51
CA ILE A 38 17.90 20.20 -12.60
C ILE A 38 18.33 20.32 -14.07
N GLU A 39 17.81 19.46 -14.94
CA GLU A 39 18.12 19.46 -16.38
C GLU A 39 17.76 20.79 -17.06
N SER A 40 16.64 21.42 -16.65
CA SER A 40 16.25 22.74 -17.15
C SER A 40 16.99 23.91 -16.51
N GLY A 41 17.92 23.66 -15.58
CA GLY A 41 18.70 24.68 -14.87
C GLY A 41 17.91 25.51 -13.87
N LYS A 42 16.66 25.11 -13.57
CA LYS A 42 15.78 25.80 -12.60
C LYS A 42 16.10 25.44 -11.15
N LYS A 43 16.83 24.35 -10.93
CA LYS A 43 17.31 23.89 -9.63
C LYS A 43 18.77 23.49 -9.73
N GLN A 44 19.56 23.79 -8.69
CA GLN A 44 20.95 23.32 -8.57
C GLN A 44 20.98 21.96 -7.87
N GLY A 45 21.86 21.08 -8.33
CA GLY A 45 22.05 19.73 -7.78
C GLY A 45 22.37 18.72 -8.88
N GLU A 46 22.53 17.46 -8.48
CA GLU A 46 22.65 16.33 -9.40
C GLU A 46 21.29 15.63 -9.56
N PRO A 47 20.93 15.15 -10.76
CA PRO A 47 19.74 14.32 -10.93
C PRO A 47 19.85 13.06 -10.07
N LEU A 48 18.72 12.62 -9.53
CA LEU A 48 18.63 11.38 -8.76
C LEU A 48 18.82 10.16 -9.66
N GLY A 49 18.48 10.29 -10.94
CA GLY A 49 18.60 9.23 -11.93
C GLY A 49 17.45 8.22 -11.82
N ASP A 50 17.67 7.03 -12.37
CA ASP A 50 16.66 5.99 -12.33
C ASP A 50 16.67 5.26 -10.99
N ILE A 51 15.74 5.65 -10.12
CA ILE A 51 15.53 5.04 -8.81
C ILE A 51 14.65 3.80 -8.97
N GLU A 52 15.14 2.65 -8.51
CA GLU A 52 14.42 1.38 -8.54
C GLU A 52 13.42 1.29 -7.38
N ILE A 53 12.14 1.36 -7.72
CA ILE A 53 11.03 1.28 -6.77
C ILE A 53 10.30 -0.05 -6.95
N GLY A 54 10.23 -0.84 -5.88
CA GLY A 54 9.48 -2.09 -5.82
C GLY A 54 8.25 -2.00 -4.89
N VAL A 55 7.15 -2.64 -5.27
CA VAL A 55 5.97 -2.84 -4.42
C VAL A 55 5.69 -4.33 -4.33
N ILE A 56 5.77 -4.91 -3.13
CA ILE A 56 5.45 -6.33 -2.93
C ILE A 56 4.01 -6.50 -2.45
N GLU A 57 3.32 -7.52 -2.96
CA GLU A 57 1.94 -7.84 -2.60
C GLU A 57 1.81 -9.35 -2.33
N LYS A 58 1.13 -9.70 -1.24
CA LYS A 58 0.88 -11.10 -0.88
C LYS A 58 -0.14 -11.77 -1.80
N GLY A 59 -1.15 -11.01 -2.24
CA GLY A 59 -2.21 -11.48 -3.11
C GLY A 59 -1.69 -11.92 -4.48
N PRO A 60 -2.46 -12.76 -5.19
CA PRO A 60 -2.10 -13.24 -6.53
C PRO A 60 -2.10 -12.13 -7.59
N ARG A 61 -2.68 -10.98 -7.27
CA ARG A 61 -2.65 -9.74 -8.04
C ARG A 61 -2.96 -8.57 -7.12
N VAL A 62 -2.65 -7.35 -7.55
CA VAL A 62 -3.11 -6.12 -6.89
C VAL A 62 -4.64 -6.15 -6.78
N GLY A 63 -5.19 -5.67 -5.66
CA GLY A 63 -6.64 -5.67 -5.42
C GLY A 63 -7.21 -6.96 -4.82
N ALA A 64 -6.56 -8.13 -5.00
CA ALA A 64 -7.13 -9.43 -4.61
C ALA A 64 -7.47 -9.56 -3.12
N HIS A 65 -6.74 -8.86 -2.24
CA HIS A 65 -6.95 -8.85 -0.80
C HIS A 65 -7.51 -7.51 -0.27
N ILE A 66 -8.02 -6.64 -1.16
CA ILE A 66 -8.62 -5.37 -0.79
C ILE A 66 -10.09 -5.58 -0.45
N LEU A 67 -10.48 -5.16 0.76
CA LEU A 67 -11.86 -5.24 1.25
C LEU A 67 -12.30 -3.88 1.79
N SER A 68 -13.37 -3.32 1.23
CA SER A 68 -13.98 -2.07 1.70
C SER A 68 -15.38 -1.88 1.09
N GLY A 69 -16.30 -1.24 1.83
CA GLY A 69 -17.58 -0.75 1.30
C GLY A 69 -17.49 0.61 0.62
N ALA A 70 -16.33 0.92 0.04
CA ALA A 70 -15.75 2.25 -0.09
C ALA A 70 -16.67 3.40 -0.58
N VAL A 71 -16.74 4.45 0.24
CA VAL A 71 -17.11 5.80 -0.15
C VAL A 71 -15.85 6.65 -0.11
N MET A 72 -15.28 6.95 -1.28
CA MET A 72 -13.99 7.61 -1.41
C MET A 72 -14.14 9.14 -1.37
N ASP A 73 -13.45 9.78 -0.44
CA ASP A 73 -13.20 11.22 -0.52
C ASP A 73 -12.14 11.48 -1.61
N PRO A 74 -12.47 12.22 -2.68
CA PRO A 74 -11.57 12.42 -3.80
C PRO A 74 -10.44 13.42 -3.52
N LYS A 75 -10.34 14.01 -2.32
CA LYS A 75 -9.32 15.02 -2.02
C LYS A 75 -7.90 14.53 -2.34
N ALA A 76 -7.51 13.37 -1.81
CA ALA A 76 -6.15 12.85 -1.97
C ALA A 76 -5.87 12.42 -3.42
N ILE A 77 -6.83 11.77 -4.10
CA ILE A 77 -6.62 11.35 -5.49
C ILE A 77 -6.55 12.54 -6.45
N ARG A 78 -7.32 13.62 -6.19
CA ARG A 78 -7.22 14.87 -6.96
C ARG A 78 -5.88 15.58 -6.77
N GLU A 79 -5.28 15.46 -5.59
CA GLU A 79 -3.94 16.00 -5.36
C GLU A 79 -2.87 15.20 -6.13
N LEU A 80 -3.01 13.88 -6.16
CA LEU A 80 -2.08 12.99 -6.87
C LEU A 80 -2.25 13.02 -8.41
N MET A 81 -3.51 13.08 -8.86
CA MET A 81 -3.97 13.03 -10.26
C MET A 81 -5.24 13.89 -10.39
N PRO A 82 -5.11 15.19 -10.69
CA PRO A 82 -6.25 16.09 -10.82
C PRO A 82 -7.29 15.64 -11.86
N ASP A 83 -6.83 14.98 -12.91
CA ASP A 83 -7.55 14.46 -14.08
C ASP A 83 -7.84 12.94 -13.97
N PHE A 84 -7.90 12.39 -12.75
CA PHE A 84 -8.08 10.95 -12.53
C PHE A 84 -9.33 10.36 -13.21
N LEU A 85 -10.40 11.15 -13.37
CA LEU A 85 -11.62 10.70 -14.06
C LEU A 85 -11.38 10.55 -15.57
N GLU A 86 -10.71 11.52 -16.18
CA GLU A 86 -10.32 11.50 -17.59
C GLU A 86 -9.32 10.38 -17.87
N GLN A 87 -8.47 10.04 -16.90
CA GLN A 87 -7.56 8.90 -16.96
C GLN A 87 -8.23 7.53 -16.73
N GLY A 88 -9.55 7.49 -16.59
CA GLY A 88 -10.32 6.25 -16.52
C GLY A 88 -10.36 5.59 -15.14
N CYS A 89 -10.16 6.35 -14.05
CA CYS A 89 -10.31 5.83 -12.70
C CYS A 89 -11.68 5.12 -12.53
N PRO A 90 -11.71 3.89 -11.97
CA PRO A 90 -12.92 3.07 -11.90
C PRO A 90 -13.88 3.52 -10.79
N VAL A 91 -14.51 4.68 -11.03
CA VAL A 91 -15.56 5.23 -10.19
C VAL A 91 -16.92 4.70 -10.65
N ASP A 92 -17.72 4.17 -9.72
CA ASP A 92 -19.06 3.68 -10.06
C ASP A 92 -20.05 4.85 -10.20
N SER A 93 -20.12 5.73 -9.19
CA SER A 93 -20.99 6.91 -9.23
C SER A 93 -20.65 7.96 -8.17
N PRO A 94 -20.96 9.25 -8.38
CA PRO A 94 -20.96 10.24 -7.32
C PRO A 94 -22.08 9.94 -6.30
N VAL A 95 -21.83 10.22 -5.02
CA VAL A 95 -22.86 10.07 -3.98
C VAL A 95 -23.95 11.12 -4.17
N THR A 96 -25.19 10.66 -4.36
CA THR A 96 -26.37 11.51 -4.59
C THR A 96 -27.22 11.73 -3.34
N ALA A 97 -27.23 10.77 -2.41
CA ALA A 97 -28.00 10.85 -1.18
C ALA A 97 -27.36 10.01 -0.06
N ASP A 98 -27.51 10.48 1.17
CA ASP A 98 -27.10 9.77 2.38
C ASP A 98 -28.33 9.48 3.26
N ALA A 99 -28.29 8.36 3.99
CA ALA A 99 -29.29 8.05 5.00
C ALA A 99 -28.68 7.23 6.14
N ALA A 100 -29.07 7.56 7.37
CA ALA A 100 -28.80 6.74 8.54
C ALA A 100 -30.10 6.08 9.02
N TRP A 101 -30.02 4.79 9.31
CA TRP A 101 -31.16 3.99 9.76
C TRP A 101 -30.83 3.31 11.08
N TYR A 102 -31.74 3.43 12.05
CA TYR A 102 -31.75 2.59 13.23
C TYR A 102 -32.60 1.35 12.94
N LEU A 103 -31.99 0.17 13.06
CA LEU A 103 -32.65 -1.09 12.81
C LEU A 103 -33.10 -1.72 14.13
N THR A 104 -34.33 -2.20 14.15
CA THR A 104 -34.86 -3.14 15.15
C THR A 104 -35.05 -4.48 14.46
N GLU A 105 -35.36 -5.54 15.21
CA GLU A 105 -35.60 -6.88 14.67
C GLU A 105 -36.54 -6.89 13.46
N ASN A 106 -37.61 -6.09 13.49
CA ASN A 106 -38.69 -6.12 12.49
C ASN A 106 -38.97 -4.76 11.82
N LYS A 107 -38.22 -3.70 12.13
CA LYS A 107 -38.47 -2.33 11.62
C LYS A 107 -37.18 -1.56 11.40
N LYS A 108 -37.25 -0.56 10.53
CA LYS A 108 -36.22 0.46 10.32
C LYS A 108 -36.77 1.85 10.62
N ILE A 109 -36.02 2.65 11.35
CA ILE A 109 -36.36 4.04 11.68
C ILE A 109 -35.30 4.93 11.02
N LYS A 110 -35.70 5.78 10.07
CA LYS A 110 -34.78 6.72 9.43
C LYS A 110 -34.43 7.83 10.41
N ALA A 111 -33.15 8.17 10.54
CA ALA A 111 -32.78 9.40 11.23
C ALA A 111 -33.36 10.62 10.48
N PRO A 112 -33.89 11.63 11.18
CA PRO A 112 -34.46 12.81 10.52
C PRO A 112 -33.40 13.65 9.79
N ILE A 113 -32.15 13.58 10.27
CA ILE A 113 -30.98 14.23 9.68
C ILE A 113 -29.86 13.19 9.63
N THR A 114 -29.12 13.15 8.52
CA THR A 114 -27.90 12.35 8.42
C THR A 114 -26.83 12.95 9.33
N PRO A 115 -26.27 12.20 10.29
CA PRO A 115 -25.22 12.69 11.17
C PRO A 115 -24.04 13.28 10.37
N PRO A 116 -23.43 14.40 10.80
CA PRO A 116 -22.38 15.06 10.03
C PRO A 116 -21.22 14.15 9.57
N PRO A 117 -20.71 13.20 10.38
CA PRO A 117 -19.64 12.29 9.94
C PRO A 117 -20.05 11.34 8.80
N LEU A 118 -21.35 11.13 8.59
CA LEU A 118 -21.92 10.24 7.58
C LEU A 118 -22.38 10.99 6.32
N VAL A 119 -22.13 12.29 6.23
CA VAL A 119 -22.42 13.09 5.03
C VAL A 119 -21.32 12.88 3.99
N ASN A 120 -21.71 12.49 2.78
CA ASN A 120 -20.79 12.09 1.71
C ASN A 120 -20.97 12.92 0.43
N LYS A 121 -21.57 14.11 0.53
CA LYS A 121 -21.67 15.05 -0.59
C LYS A 121 -20.29 15.29 -1.21
N GLY A 122 -20.17 15.09 -2.52
CA GLY A 122 -18.92 15.29 -3.27
C GLY A 122 -17.94 14.11 -3.22
N LYS A 123 -18.32 13.00 -2.59
CA LYS A 123 -17.57 11.74 -2.58
C LYS A 123 -18.07 10.79 -3.67
N TYR A 124 -17.34 9.71 -3.90
CA TYR A 124 -17.64 8.70 -4.92
C TYR A 124 -17.85 7.33 -4.29
N ILE A 125 -18.78 6.56 -4.84
CA ILE A 125 -18.91 5.13 -4.60
C ILE A 125 -17.93 4.43 -5.54
N VAL A 126 -17.08 3.57 -4.98
CA VAL A 126 -16.04 2.86 -5.73
C VAL A 126 -15.89 1.42 -5.24
N SER A 127 -15.40 0.53 -6.11
CA SER A 127 -14.72 -0.69 -5.66
C SER A 127 -13.27 -0.37 -5.35
N LEU A 128 -12.88 -0.44 -4.07
CA LEU A 128 -11.49 -0.17 -3.68
C LEU A 128 -10.51 -1.18 -4.31
N SER A 129 -10.94 -2.42 -4.55
CA SER A 129 -10.16 -3.43 -5.27
C SER A 129 -9.84 -2.95 -6.69
N LYS A 130 -10.86 -2.51 -7.44
CA LYS A 130 -10.67 -2.00 -8.81
C LYS A 130 -9.82 -0.74 -8.81
N LEU A 131 -10.01 0.15 -7.82
CA LEU A 131 -9.20 1.35 -7.68
C LEU A 131 -7.72 1.01 -7.46
N CYS A 132 -7.41 0.02 -6.61
CA CYS A 132 -6.03 -0.42 -6.41
C CYS A 132 -5.46 -1.11 -7.65
N GLU A 133 -6.24 -1.94 -8.34
CA GLU A 133 -5.84 -2.52 -9.63
C GLU A 133 -5.46 -1.41 -10.63
N TRP A 134 -6.32 -0.40 -10.81
CA TRP A 134 -6.05 0.76 -11.68
C TRP A 134 -4.84 1.59 -11.21
N LEU A 135 -4.68 1.83 -9.90
CA LEU A 135 -3.48 2.51 -9.37
C LEU A 135 -2.21 1.68 -9.61
N GLY A 136 -2.31 0.35 -9.59
CA GLY A 136 -1.24 -0.57 -9.95
C GLY A 136 -0.79 -0.37 -11.40
N GLU A 137 -1.74 -0.36 -12.34
CA GLU A 137 -1.47 -0.05 -13.75
C GLU A 137 -0.77 1.30 -13.90
N LYS A 138 -1.22 2.34 -13.18
CA LYS A 138 -0.56 3.66 -13.17
C LYS A 138 0.85 3.66 -12.59
N CYS A 139 1.14 2.80 -11.63
CA CYS A 139 2.49 2.65 -11.11
C CYS A 139 3.39 1.94 -12.14
N GLU A 140 2.92 0.87 -12.76
CA GLU A 140 3.65 0.13 -13.79
C GLU A 140 3.94 1.00 -15.02
N GLU A 141 2.99 1.85 -15.44
CA GLU A 141 3.17 2.86 -16.51
C GLU A 141 4.34 3.83 -16.22
N GLU A 142 4.62 4.12 -14.94
CA GLU A 142 5.72 4.99 -14.50
C GLU A 142 7.01 4.21 -14.18
N GLY A 143 7.07 2.92 -14.52
CA GLY A 143 8.25 2.07 -14.34
C GLY A 143 8.46 1.57 -12.91
N ILE A 144 7.42 1.59 -12.07
CA ILE A 144 7.47 0.99 -10.73
C ILE A 144 7.24 -0.52 -10.86
N ASN A 145 8.11 -1.31 -10.24
CA ASN A 145 8.00 -2.77 -10.27
C ASN A 145 6.99 -3.25 -9.22
N ILE A 146 5.96 -3.98 -9.62
CA ILE A 146 5.00 -4.60 -8.70
C ILE A 146 5.19 -6.12 -8.70
N PHE A 147 5.31 -6.70 -7.51
CA PHE A 147 5.52 -8.13 -7.31
C PHE A 147 4.34 -8.75 -6.54
N PRO A 148 3.30 -9.24 -7.23
CA PRO A 148 2.28 -10.09 -6.63
C PRO A 148 2.87 -11.44 -6.18
N GLU A 149 2.20 -12.12 -5.27
CA GLU A 149 2.66 -13.39 -4.66
C GLU A 149 4.01 -13.29 -3.90
N PHE A 150 4.40 -12.09 -3.48
CA PHE A 150 5.60 -11.81 -2.67
C PHE A 150 5.18 -11.34 -1.27
N PRO A 151 4.74 -12.24 -0.38
CA PRO A 151 4.41 -11.86 0.99
C PRO A 151 5.66 -11.50 1.78
N GLY A 152 5.78 -10.25 2.24
CA GLY A 152 6.77 -9.86 3.22
C GLY A 152 6.58 -10.64 4.52
N SER A 153 7.63 -11.35 4.96
CA SER A 153 7.59 -12.29 6.08
C SER A 153 8.51 -11.91 7.23
N GLU A 154 9.65 -11.30 6.94
CA GLU A 154 10.65 -10.89 7.93
C GLU A 154 11.34 -9.58 7.52
N MET A 155 11.63 -8.72 8.50
CA MET A 155 12.43 -7.51 8.30
C MET A 155 13.92 -7.88 8.32
N LEU A 156 14.70 -7.34 7.39
CA LEU A 156 16.14 -7.55 7.33
C LEU A 156 16.86 -6.38 8.02
N TYR A 157 17.89 -6.69 8.80
CA TYR A 157 18.68 -5.71 9.57
C TYR A 157 20.18 -5.89 9.32
N ASP A 158 20.93 -4.80 9.32
CA ASP A 158 22.39 -4.81 9.33
C ASP A 158 22.98 -4.97 10.75
N GLU A 159 24.31 -4.95 10.84
CA GLU A 159 25.05 -5.02 12.11
C GLU A 159 24.81 -3.83 13.06
N ASN A 160 24.24 -2.73 12.56
CA ASN A 160 23.91 -1.53 13.32
C ASN A 160 22.42 -1.46 13.70
N ASP A 161 21.68 -2.55 13.51
CA ASP A 161 20.23 -2.64 13.73
C ASP A 161 19.39 -1.73 12.83
N ARG A 162 19.93 -1.32 11.68
CA ARG A 162 19.20 -0.56 10.67
C ARG A 162 18.46 -1.53 9.75
N VAL A 163 17.22 -1.20 9.41
CA VAL A 163 16.46 -1.90 8.37
C VAL A 163 17.15 -1.76 7.02
N VAL A 164 17.44 -2.91 6.38
CA VAL A 164 18.06 -3.01 5.05
C VAL A 164 17.18 -3.71 4.03
N GLY A 165 15.94 -4.05 4.37
CA GLY A 165 15.03 -4.69 3.44
C GLY A 165 13.96 -5.57 4.08
N VAL A 166 13.39 -6.44 3.25
CA VAL A 166 12.34 -7.40 3.63
C VAL A 166 12.58 -8.74 2.95
N ARG A 167 12.34 -9.83 3.66
CA ARG A 167 12.39 -11.20 3.15
C ARG A 167 10.99 -11.70 2.82
N THR A 168 10.81 -12.32 1.66
CA THR A 168 9.56 -13.00 1.31
C THR A 168 9.45 -14.38 1.96
N GLY A 169 8.21 -14.89 2.09
CA GLY A 169 7.97 -16.18 2.72
C GLY A 169 8.50 -17.37 1.90
N ASP A 170 9.06 -18.36 2.60
CA ASP A 170 9.46 -19.65 2.02
C ASP A 170 8.25 -20.41 1.47
N LYS A 171 8.43 -21.07 0.32
CA LYS A 171 7.42 -21.94 -0.30
C LYS A 171 7.78 -23.40 -0.07
N GLY A 172 6.75 -24.26 -0.15
CA GLY A 172 6.96 -25.71 -0.02
C GLY A 172 7.24 -26.19 1.41
N LEU A 173 6.69 -25.52 2.43
CA LEU A 173 6.75 -25.98 3.82
C LEU A 173 5.56 -26.89 4.18
N ASP A 174 5.75 -27.81 5.13
CA ASP A 174 4.65 -28.54 5.79
C ASP A 174 3.97 -27.71 6.89
N LYS A 175 2.99 -28.30 7.59
CA LYS A 175 2.23 -27.59 8.64
C LYS A 175 3.11 -27.29 9.86
N GLU A 176 4.17 -28.06 10.01
CA GLU A 176 5.16 -28.04 11.08
C GLU A 176 6.33 -27.09 10.75
N GLY A 177 6.40 -26.57 9.51
CA GLY A 177 7.45 -25.66 9.05
C GLY A 177 8.68 -26.36 8.46
N ASN A 178 8.62 -27.67 8.18
CA ASN A 178 9.72 -28.40 7.56
C ASN A 178 9.67 -28.30 6.02
N PRO A 179 10.84 -28.21 5.35
CA PRO A 179 10.93 -28.27 3.88
C PRO A 179 10.35 -29.55 3.28
N LYS A 180 9.47 -29.41 2.29
CA LYS A 180 9.02 -30.50 1.40
C LYS A 180 9.95 -30.62 0.18
N GLY A 181 9.69 -31.61 -0.67
CA GLY A 181 10.46 -31.82 -1.90
C GLY A 181 10.38 -30.68 -2.93
N ASN A 182 9.43 -29.76 -2.78
CA ASN A 182 9.29 -28.55 -3.59
C ASN A 182 9.59 -27.26 -2.78
N PHE A 183 10.46 -27.36 -1.78
CA PHE A 183 10.90 -26.21 -1.01
C PHE A 183 11.61 -25.19 -1.90
N GLU A 184 11.18 -23.94 -1.81
CA GLU A 184 11.87 -22.81 -2.43
C GLU A 184 12.09 -21.75 -1.36
N PRO A 185 13.34 -21.32 -1.14
CA PRO A 185 13.62 -20.25 -0.21
C PRO A 185 13.00 -18.94 -0.71
N GLY A 186 12.41 -18.19 0.20
CA GLY A 186 12.02 -16.81 -0.02
C GLY A 186 13.20 -15.92 -0.40
N ILE A 187 12.87 -14.82 -1.07
CA ILE A 187 13.76 -13.85 -1.68
C ILE A 187 14.01 -12.71 -0.70
N ASP A 188 15.25 -12.26 -0.59
CA ASP A 188 15.64 -11.10 0.20
C ASP A 188 15.60 -9.86 -0.70
N LEU A 189 14.64 -8.96 -0.49
CA LEU A 189 14.62 -7.66 -1.14
C LEU A 189 15.46 -6.68 -0.32
N ILE A 190 16.65 -6.35 -0.81
CA ILE A 190 17.58 -5.44 -0.16
C ILE A 190 17.29 -4.03 -0.64
N ALA A 191 16.97 -3.12 0.29
CA ALA A 191 16.54 -1.76 -0.04
C ALA A 191 17.14 -0.70 0.89
N LYS A 192 17.45 0.47 0.32
CA LYS A 192 17.93 1.63 1.10
C LYS A 192 16.83 2.18 2.00
N ILE A 193 15.58 2.12 1.53
CA ILE A 193 14.37 2.55 2.23
C ILE A 193 13.30 1.46 2.10
N THR A 194 12.70 1.06 3.23
CA THR A 194 11.56 0.15 3.27
C THR A 194 10.34 0.87 3.86
N ILE A 195 9.22 0.84 3.15
CA ILE A 195 7.97 1.51 3.53
C ILE A 195 6.91 0.45 3.82
N LEU A 196 6.37 0.45 5.04
CA LEU A 196 5.36 -0.53 5.46
C LEU A 196 3.95 0.04 5.31
N GLY A 197 3.14 -0.61 4.47
CA GLY A 197 1.75 -0.26 4.20
C GLY A 197 0.85 -1.49 4.12
N GLU A 198 1.05 -2.44 5.04
CA GLU A 198 0.38 -3.74 5.10
C GLU A 198 -1.13 -3.66 5.43
N GLY A 199 -1.65 -2.48 5.78
CA GLY A 199 -3.05 -2.25 6.14
C GLY A 199 -3.29 -2.21 7.66
N SER A 200 -4.52 -2.52 8.08
CA SER A 200 -5.00 -2.27 9.45
C SER A 200 -4.20 -2.99 10.54
N ARG A 201 -3.68 -4.18 10.28
CA ARG A 201 -2.92 -4.97 11.25
C ARG A 201 -1.73 -5.70 10.60
N GLY A 202 -0.76 -4.92 10.12
CA GLY A 202 0.46 -5.42 9.47
C GLY A 202 1.34 -6.29 10.37
N SER A 203 1.81 -7.41 9.84
CA SER A 203 2.68 -8.37 10.54
C SER A 203 4.09 -7.83 10.76
N LEU A 204 4.69 -7.24 9.73
CA LEU A 204 6.01 -6.65 9.82
C LEU A 204 5.96 -5.38 10.65
N THR A 205 4.93 -4.56 10.44
CA THR A 205 4.69 -3.33 11.20
C THR A 205 4.57 -3.61 12.68
N LYS A 206 3.84 -4.67 13.07
CA LYS A 206 3.74 -5.11 14.47
C LYS A 206 5.11 -5.46 15.04
N SER A 207 5.87 -6.29 14.33
CA SER A 207 7.19 -6.76 14.77
C SER A 207 8.19 -5.59 14.90
N LEU A 208 8.18 -4.66 13.94
CA LEU A 208 9.02 -3.45 13.95
C LEU A 208 8.63 -2.50 15.09
N THR A 209 7.33 -2.33 15.33
CA THR A 209 6.81 -1.49 16.41
C THR A 209 7.23 -2.00 17.79
N GLU A 210 7.20 -3.32 17.99
CA GLU A 210 7.68 -3.95 19.22
C GLU A 210 9.20 -3.79 19.37
N ARG A 211 9.98 -4.05 18.31
CA ARG A 211 11.44 -3.92 18.33
C ARG A 211 11.91 -2.49 18.65
N LEU A 212 11.29 -1.49 18.03
CA LEU A 212 11.67 -0.07 18.17
C LEU A 212 10.89 0.67 19.26
N ASN A 213 10.01 -0.02 20.00
CA ASN A 213 9.14 0.56 21.02
C ASN A 213 8.33 1.79 20.53
N LEU A 214 7.80 1.74 19.30
CA LEU A 214 7.13 2.90 18.66
C LEU A 214 5.80 3.28 19.33
N ASN A 215 5.24 2.40 20.15
CA ASN A 215 3.99 2.63 20.89
C ASN A 215 4.23 3.20 22.30
N ASP A 216 5.46 3.56 22.66
CA ASP A 216 5.74 4.10 23.99
C ASP A 216 4.92 5.37 24.26
N GLY A 217 4.22 5.38 25.40
CA GLY A 217 3.31 6.46 25.78
C GLY A 217 2.11 6.65 24.85
N LYS A 218 1.74 5.66 24.03
CA LYS A 218 0.56 5.69 23.15
C LYS A 218 -0.51 4.72 23.62
N GLU A 219 -1.76 5.08 23.39
CA GLU A 219 -2.88 4.16 23.57
C GLU A 219 -2.81 3.02 22.54
N PRO A 220 -3.14 1.78 22.92
CA PRO A 220 -3.14 0.67 21.99
C PRO A 220 -4.22 0.86 20.91
N GLN A 221 -3.92 0.41 19.69
CA GLN A 221 -4.87 0.43 18.59
C GLN A 221 -6.09 -0.46 18.91
N VAL A 222 -7.29 0.06 18.64
CA VAL A 222 -8.56 -0.67 18.79
C VAL A 222 -9.08 -1.07 17.41
N PHE A 223 -9.53 -2.31 17.28
CA PHE A 223 -9.98 -2.90 16.03
C PHE A 223 -11.45 -3.33 16.12
N SER A 224 -12.12 -3.34 14.97
CA SER A 224 -13.43 -3.94 14.77
C SER A 224 -13.42 -4.77 13.48
N LEU A 225 -14.29 -5.78 13.42
CA LEU A 225 -14.58 -6.54 12.21
C LEU A 225 -15.73 -5.88 11.44
#